data_AF-A0A0A0B740-F1
#
_entry.id   AF-A0A0A0B740-F1
#
_cell.length_a   1.000
_cell.length_b   1.000
_cell.length_c   1.000
_cell.angle_alpha   90.00
_cell.angle_beta   90.00
_cell.angle_gamma   90.00
#
_symmetry.space_group_name_H-M   'P 1'
#
loop_
_entity.id
_entity.type
_entity.pdbx_description
1 polymer ?
#
loop_
_entity_poly.entity_id
_entity_poly.type
_entity_poly.pdbx_seq_one_letter_code
_entity_poly.pdbx_strand_id
1 'polypeptide(L)'
;MPDDRPDGPRRAPKDPERFLVRGRLERLPRRRADRDLVISYLASRTLPVHQPVTERELTDRLAALAADPVGLRREMVDAGLVTRTRDGAEYWRTHVTEFDFP
;
A
#
# COMPACT_ATOMS: atom_id res chain seq x y z
N MET A 1 17.34 19.80 33.34
CA MET A 1 16.08 19.13 33.00
C MET A 1 16.09 18.89 31.50
N PRO A 2 16.15 17.64 31.00
CA PRO A 2 15.80 17.40 29.61
C PRO A 2 14.33 17.77 29.43
N ASP A 3 14.07 18.54 28.39
CA ASP A 3 12.74 18.97 27.95
C ASP A 3 12.02 17.73 27.39
N ASP A 4 11.33 17.00 28.27
CA ASP A 4 10.48 15.86 27.96
C ASP A 4 9.19 16.41 27.33
N ARG A 5 9.28 16.86 26.07
CA ARG A 5 8.10 17.21 25.30
C ARG A 5 7.47 15.92 24.79
N PRO A 6 6.23 15.59 25.19
CA PRO A 6 5.51 14.52 24.52
C PRO A 6 5.33 14.92 23.06
N ASP A 7 5.78 14.04 22.16
CA ASP A 7 5.46 14.10 20.74
C ASP A 7 3.97 14.44 20.57
N GLY A 8 3.70 15.46 19.76
CA GLY A 8 2.36 15.98 19.51
C GLY A 8 1.36 14.90 19.08
N PRO A 9 0.04 15.19 19.10
CA PRO A 9 -1.00 14.19 19.00
C PRO A 9 -0.72 13.26 17.81
N ARG A 10 -0.45 11.98 18.12
CA ARG A 10 -0.29 10.91 17.14
C ARG A 10 -1.57 10.92 16.30
N ARG A 11 -1.50 11.57 15.15
CA ARG A 11 -2.66 11.81 14.29
C ARG A 11 -3.29 10.45 14.04
N ALA A 12 -4.53 10.27 14.48
CA ALA A 12 -5.22 8.99 14.31
C ALA A 12 -5.05 8.52 12.85
N PRO A 13 -4.74 7.23 12.63
CA PRO A 13 -4.67 6.69 11.28
C PRO A 13 -5.93 7.11 10.53
N LYS A 14 -5.75 7.81 9.42
CA LYS A 14 -6.90 8.12 8.57
C LYS A 14 -7.42 6.79 8.05
N ASP A 15 -8.72 6.59 8.08
CA ASP A 15 -9.34 5.40 7.51
C ASP A 15 -9.04 5.33 6.00
N PRO A 16 -8.32 4.30 5.50
CA PRO A 16 -8.06 4.11 4.08
C PRO A 16 -9.31 3.63 3.32
N GLU A 17 -10.26 2.97 3.99
CA GLU A 17 -11.43 2.34 3.36
C GLU A 17 -12.40 3.38 2.80
N ARG A 18 -12.37 4.62 3.29
CA ARG A 18 -13.13 5.76 2.72
C ARG A 18 -12.84 6.04 1.24
N PHE A 19 -11.73 5.53 0.71
CA PHE A 19 -11.37 5.65 -0.71
C PHE A 19 -11.86 4.48 -1.57
N LEU A 20 -12.41 3.45 -0.93
CA LEU A 20 -12.91 2.25 -1.57
C LEU A 20 -14.42 2.37 -1.75
N VAL A 21 -14.89 2.04 -2.95
CA VAL A 21 -16.31 1.87 -3.26
C VAL A 21 -16.59 0.38 -3.24
N ARG A 22 -17.38 -0.07 -2.27
CA ARG A 22 -17.68 -1.51 -2.07
C ARG A 22 -16.42 -2.37 -1.98
N GLY A 23 -15.40 -1.88 -1.25
CA GLY A 23 -14.12 -2.57 -1.08
C GLY A 23 -13.17 -2.49 -2.28
N ARG A 24 -13.50 -1.72 -3.32
CA ARG A 24 -12.67 -1.55 -4.52
C ARG A 24 -12.23 -0.09 -4.70
N LEU A 25 -10.95 0.11 -5.00
CA LEU A 25 -10.40 1.40 -5.40
C LEU A 25 -10.76 1.70 -6.86
N GLU A 26 -11.70 2.60 -7.08
CA GLU A 26 -12.07 3.03 -8.43
C GLU A 26 -11.11 4.08 -9.00
N ARG A 27 -10.56 4.94 -8.15
CA ARG A 27 -9.62 5.99 -8.55
C ARG A 27 -8.67 6.35 -7.40
N LEU A 28 -7.40 6.57 -7.73
CA LEU A 28 -6.42 7.04 -6.77
C LEU A 28 -6.75 8.47 -6.27
N PRO A 29 -6.61 8.73 -4.95
CA PRO A 29 -6.74 10.07 -4.40
C PRO A 29 -5.71 11.04 -5.00
N ARG A 30 -6.12 12.30 -5.21
CA ARG A 30 -5.21 13.34 -5.75
C ARG A 30 -4.18 13.82 -4.73
N ARG A 31 -4.55 13.85 -3.45
CA ARG A 31 -3.66 14.31 -2.36
C ARG A 31 -2.64 13.22 -2.07
N ARG A 32 -1.35 13.56 -2.14
CA ARG A 32 -0.24 12.62 -1.93
C ARG A 32 -0.38 11.81 -0.64
N ALA A 33 -0.62 12.47 0.50
CA ALA A 33 -0.78 11.77 1.78
C ALA A 33 -1.96 10.78 1.82
N ASP A 34 -3.04 11.06 1.10
CA ASP A 34 -4.20 10.17 1.03
C ASP A 34 -3.95 9.02 0.03
N ARG A 35 -3.17 9.29 -1.02
CA ARG A 35 -2.69 8.30 -1.97
C ARG A 35 -1.73 7.31 -1.29
N ASP A 36 -0.71 7.81 -0.60
CA ASP A 36 0.27 7.02 0.13
C ASP A 36 -0.46 6.07 1.12
N LEU A 37 -1.43 6.61 1.87
CA LEU A 37 -2.27 5.85 2.81
C LEU A 37 -3.01 4.68 2.15
N VAL A 38 -3.78 4.93 1.08
CA VAL A 38 -4.58 3.86 0.45
C VAL A 38 -3.69 2.82 -0.23
N ILE A 39 -2.53 3.22 -0.76
CA ILE A 39 -1.60 2.30 -1.40
C ILE A 39 -0.91 1.42 -0.36
N SER A 40 -0.47 1.97 0.77
CA SER A 40 0.07 1.18 1.87
C SER A 40 -0.95 0.16 2.38
N TYR A 41 -2.21 0.56 2.52
CA TYR A 41 -3.30 -0.35 2.87
C TYR A 41 -3.46 -1.47 1.84
N LEU A 42 -3.60 -1.14 0.55
CA LEU A 42 -3.80 -2.16 -0.50
C LEU A 42 -2.57 -3.08 -0.66
N ALA A 43 -1.36 -2.58 -0.45
CA ALA A 43 -0.15 -3.39 -0.45
C ALA A 43 -0.22 -4.42 0.68
N SER A 44 -0.63 -4.01 1.89
CA SER A 44 -0.79 -4.92 3.03
C SER A 44 -1.79 -6.05 2.78
N ARG A 45 -2.86 -5.74 2.04
CA ARG A 45 -3.94 -6.69 1.72
C ARG A 45 -3.57 -7.65 0.60
N THR A 46 -2.65 -7.27 -0.29
CA THR A 46 -2.31 -8.05 -1.50
C THR A 46 -1.01 -8.82 -1.38
N LEU A 47 -0.10 -8.38 -0.53
CA LEU A 47 1.24 -8.93 -0.43
C LEU A 47 1.62 -9.22 1.03
N PRO A 48 2.08 -10.45 1.33
CA PRO A 48 2.85 -10.71 2.53
C PRO A 48 4.21 -10.00 2.48
N VAL A 49 4.74 -9.65 3.65
CA VAL A 49 6.08 -9.03 3.76
C VAL A 49 7.15 -10.09 3.49
N HIS A 50 8.16 -9.73 2.71
CA HIS A 50 9.32 -10.58 2.33
C HIS A 50 8.97 -11.89 1.62
N GLN A 51 7.76 -12.02 1.07
CA GLN A 51 7.36 -13.19 0.29
C GLN A 51 7.15 -12.80 -1.18
N PRO A 52 8.04 -13.21 -2.09
CA PRO A 52 7.88 -13.00 -3.52
C PRO A 52 6.65 -13.68 -4.09
N VAL A 53 5.96 -12.97 -4.97
CA VAL A 53 4.89 -13.49 -5.82
C VAL A 53 5.17 -13.11 -7.27
N THR A 54 4.58 -13.85 -8.21
CA THR A 54 4.73 -13.54 -9.62
C THR A 54 4.02 -12.24 -10.02
N GLU A 55 4.45 -11.62 -11.12
CA GLU A 55 3.75 -10.47 -11.71
C GLU A 55 2.24 -10.73 -11.90
N ARG A 56 1.93 -11.91 -12.45
CA ARG A 56 0.55 -12.32 -12.74
C ARG A 56 -0.25 -12.42 -11.44
N GLU A 57 0.29 -13.11 -10.45
CA GLU A 57 -0.38 -13.28 -9.16
C GLU A 57 -0.64 -11.95 -8.46
N LEU A 58 0.34 -11.03 -8.45
CA LEU A 58 0.12 -9.69 -7.89
C LEU A 58 -0.95 -8.94 -8.68
N THR A 59 -0.91 -8.99 -10.01
CA THR A 59 -1.89 -8.32 -10.87
C THR A 59 -3.31 -8.86 -10.63
N ASP A 60 -3.47 -10.17 -10.47
CA ASP A 60 -4.76 -10.82 -10.19
C ASP A 60 -5.30 -10.42 -8.81
N ARG A 61 -4.44 -10.41 -7.77
CA ARG A 61 -4.81 -9.93 -6.42
C ARG A 61 -5.24 -8.47 -6.43
N LEU A 62 -4.52 -7.61 -7.16
CA LEU A 62 -4.88 -6.19 -7.31
C LEU A 62 -6.16 -6.00 -8.12
N ALA A 63 -6.43 -6.86 -9.11
CA ALA A 63 -7.64 -6.79 -9.92
C ALA A 63 -8.92 -7.04 -9.13
N ALA A 64 -8.84 -7.73 -7.99
CA ALA A 64 -9.95 -7.85 -7.06
C ALA A 64 -10.25 -6.53 -6.30
N LEU A 65 -9.21 -5.73 -6.04
CA LEU A 65 -9.27 -4.56 -5.15
C LEU A 65 -9.20 -3.21 -5.85
N ALA A 66 -8.87 -3.14 -7.14
CA ALA A 66 -8.69 -1.87 -7.86
C ALA A 66 -9.13 -1.94 -9.32
N ALA A 67 -9.68 -0.83 -9.83
CA ALA A 67 -10.07 -0.71 -11.24
C ALA A 67 -8.87 -0.71 -12.20
N ASP A 68 -7.71 -0.22 -11.75
CA ASP A 68 -6.45 -0.22 -12.51
C ASP A 68 -5.36 -0.98 -11.75
N PRO A 69 -5.29 -2.32 -11.88
CA PRO A 69 -4.32 -3.14 -11.14
C PRO A 69 -2.89 -2.91 -11.61
N VAL A 70 -2.67 -2.62 -12.90
CA VAL A 70 -1.32 -2.40 -13.45
C VAL A 70 -0.77 -1.05 -13.00
N GLY A 71 -1.58 0.01 -13.08
CA GLY A 71 -1.20 1.32 -12.57
C GLY A 71 -0.94 1.30 -11.07
N LEU A 72 -1.78 0.60 -10.30
CA LEU A 72 -1.58 0.45 -8.86
C LEU A 72 -0.28 -0.31 -8.53
N ARG A 73 0.04 -1.39 -9.25
CA ARG A 73 1.31 -2.11 -9.07
C ARG A 73 2.52 -1.22 -9.33
N ARG A 74 2.47 -0.38 -10.37
CA ARG A 74 3.54 0.58 -10.67
C ARG A 74 3.68 1.61 -9.56
N GLU A 75 2.58 2.19 -9.12
CA GLU A 75 2.60 3.19 -8.04
C GLU A 75 3.12 2.60 -6.72
N MET A 76 2.82 1.33 -6.41
CA MET A 76 3.39 0.63 -5.25
C MET A 76 4.93 0.49 -5.33
N VAL A 77 5.47 0.27 -6.53
CA VAL A 77 6.91 0.22 -6.77
C VAL A 77 7.52 1.61 -6.69
N ASP A 78 6.89 2.60 -7.33
CA ASP A 78 7.35 3.99 -7.33
C ASP A 78 7.34 4.61 -5.92
N ALA A 79 6.39 4.19 -5.08
CA ALA A 79 6.32 4.55 -3.66
C ALA A 79 7.33 3.80 -2.78
N GLY A 80 8.07 2.82 -3.32
CA GLY A 80 9.04 2.01 -2.57
C GLY A 80 8.43 1.00 -1.60
N LEU A 81 7.12 0.74 -1.69
CA LEU A 81 6.42 -0.23 -0.82
C LEU A 81 6.62 -1.66 -1.31
N VAL A 82 6.77 -1.83 -2.63
CA VAL A 82 6.96 -3.10 -3.31
C VAL A 82 8.27 -3.06 -4.09
N THR A 83 9.12 -4.05 -3.88
CA THR A 83 10.30 -4.30 -4.72
C THR A 83 9.94 -5.30 -5.80
N ARG A 84 10.64 -5.22 -6.93
CA ARG A 84 10.53 -6.18 -8.02
C ARG A 84 11.91 -6.63 -8.50
N THR A 85 11.98 -7.81 -9.11
CA THR A 85 13.17 -8.21 -9.88
C THR A 85 13.34 -7.31 -11.11
N ARG A 86 14.57 -7.24 -11.64
CA ARG A 86 14.90 -6.39 -12.80
C ARG A 86 14.12 -6.78 -14.07
N ASP A 87 13.88 -8.07 -14.25
CA ASP A 87 13.06 -8.63 -15.32
C ASP A 87 11.54 -8.49 -15.05
N GLY A 88 11.15 -8.07 -13.85
CA GLY A 88 9.77 -7.87 -13.45
C GLY A 88 8.99 -9.17 -13.22
N ALA A 89 9.67 -10.32 -13.09
CA ALA A 89 9.02 -11.61 -12.86
C ALA A 89 8.41 -11.73 -11.45
N GLU A 90 9.07 -11.15 -10.44
CA GLU A 90 8.67 -11.27 -9.04
C GLU A 90 8.51 -9.92 -8.36
N TYR A 91 7.59 -9.87 -7.38
CA TYR A 91 7.28 -8.72 -6.56
C TYR A 91 7.14 -9.12 -5.09
N TRP A 92 7.63 -8.31 -4.17
CA TRP A 92 7.44 -8.52 -2.73
C TRP A 92 7.46 -7.19 -1.97
N ARG A 93 6.84 -7.17 -0.79
CA ARG A 93 6.95 -6.05 0.14
C ARG A 93 8.24 -6.14 0.95
N THR A 94 8.91 -5.01 1.13
CA THR A 94 10.10 -4.89 1.99
C THR A 94 9.79 -4.26 3.34
N HIS A 95 8.61 -3.65 3.48
CA HIS A 95 8.22 -2.91 4.67
C HIS A 95 6.87 -3.38 5.21
N VAL A 96 6.84 -3.52 6.54
CA VAL A 96 5.59 -3.58 7.30
C VAL A 96 4.94 -2.20 7.24
N THR A 97 3.65 -2.17 7.00
CA THR A 97 2.80 -0.97 7.04
C THR A 97 2.05 -0.92 8.36
N GLU A 98 1.44 0.22 8.66
CA GLU A 98 0.57 0.36 9.84
C GLU A 98 -0.65 -0.59 9.84
N PHE A 99 -0.93 -1.24 8.71
CA PHE A 99 -2.09 -2.12 8.50
C PHE A 99 -1.79 -3.62 8.63
N ASP A 100 -0.54 -4.01 8.91
CA ASP A 100 -0.19 -5.42 9.15
C ASP A 100 -0.44 -5.85 10.60
N PHE A 101 -0.82 -4.92 11.47
CA PHE A 101 -1.17 -5.17 12.86
C PHE A 101 -2.70 -5.20 13.03
N PRO A 102 -3.24 -6.17 13.79
CA PRO A 102 -4.68 -6.31 14.02
C PRO A 102 -5.30 -5.18 14.83
#